data_AF-A0A660HP79-F1
#
_entry.id   AF-A0A660HP79-F1
#
_cell.length_a   1.000
_cell.length_b   1.000
_cell.length_c   1.000
_cell.angle_alpha   90.00
_cell.angle_beta   90.00
_cell.angle_gamma   90.00
#
_symmetry.space_group_name_H-M   'P 1'
#
loop_
_entity.id
_entity.type
_entity.pdbx_description
1 polymer ?
#
loop_
_entity_poly.entity_id
_entity_poly.type
_entity_poly.pdbx_seq_one_letter_code
_entity_poly.pdbx_strand_id
1 'polypeptide(L)'
;MKAQLEQRLAELKAEYESGQKILKDIELKLAELEKRKKGLNETLLRISGAIDLLEEVLEGKEGTSEPEIRTGEGTVTGNLEVPNVVRQPLEKAVKILKESGFTAGEIVEQKGVFPIGIMIGEVLRQDPKPGMMLPAGSAVKLVVAAKGKFLPPEGRSMCGSFSDHS
;
A
#
# COMPACT_ATOMS: atom_id res chain seq x y z
N MET A 1 -27.87 50.92 -15.97
CA MET A 1 -28.54 49.72 -15.44
C MET A 1 -28.71 48.63 -16.50
N LYS A 2 -29.38 48.86 -17.65
CA LYS A 2 -29.56 47.81 -18.68
C LYS A 2 -28.25 47.23 -19.24
N ALA A 3 -27.29 48.08 -19.59
CA ALA A 3 -25.98 47.65 -20.12
C ALA A 3 -25.18 46.78 -19.13
N GLN A 4 -25.24 47.07 -17.83
CA GLN A 4 -24.57 46.28 -16.78
C GLN A 4 -25.18 44.87 -16.67
N LEU A 5 -26.50 44.76 -16.81
CA LEU A 5 -27.19 43.46 -16.81
C LEU A 5 -26.84 42.63 -18.06
N GLU A 6 -26.73 43.27 -19.22
CA GLU A 6 -26.33 42.61 -20.46
C GLU A 6 -24.88 42.10 -20.38
N GLN A 7 -23.96 42.89 -19.81
CA GLN A 7 -22.59 42.46 -19.56
C GLN A 7 -22.54 41.25 -18.62
N ARG A 8 -23.22 41.31 -17.47
CA ARG A 8 -23.22 40.18 -16.52
C ARG A 8 -23.86 38.93 -17.13
N LEU A 9 -24.87 39.09 -17.96
CA LEU A 9 -25.50 37.97 -18.66
C LEU A 9 -24.55 37.32 -19.68
N ALA A 10 -23.73 38.10 -20.37
CA ALA A 10 -22.71 37.57 -21.28
C ALA A 10 -21.61 36.79 -20.53
N GLU A 11 -21.11 37.35 -19.41
CA GLU A 11 -20.13 36.68 -18.55
C GLU A 11 -20.66 35.34 -18.01
N LEU A 12 -21.89 35.32 -17.48
CA LEU A 12 -22.53 34.10 -16.99
C LEU A 12 -22.70 33.03 -18.06
N LYS A 13 -23.04 33.42 -19.30
CA LYS A 13 -23.15 32.48 -20.41
C LYS A 13 -21.79 31.88 -20.76
N ALA A 14 -20.74 32.70 -20.79
CA ALA A 14 -19.38 32.21 -21.05
C ALA A 14 -18.90 31.24 -19.97
N GLU A 15 -19.14 31.57 -18.69
CA GLU A 15 -18.83 30.68 -17.56
C GLU A 15 -19.61 29.36 -17.69
N TYR A 16 -20.91 29.42 -17.98
CA TYR A 16 -21.75 28.25 -18.15
C TYR A 16 -21.27 27.34 -19.31
N GLU A 17 -20.96 27.92 -20.47
CA GLU A 17 -20.42 27.18 -21.61
C GLU A 17 -19.07 26.54 -21.29
N SER A 18 -18.20 27.24 -20.56
CA SER A 18 -16.94 26.67 -20.09
C SER A 18 -17.15 25.50 -19.12
N GLY A 19 -18.10 25.62 -18.19
CA GLY A 19 -18.50 24.57 -17.26
C GLY A 19 -19.06 23.34 -17.98
N GLN A 20 -19.90 23.53 -19.01
CA GLN A 20 -20.42 22.44 -19.82
C GLN A 20 -19.32 21.68 -20.57
N LYS A 21 -18.30 22.38 -21.09
CA LYS A 21 -17.14 21.73 -21.73
C LYS A 21 -16.36 20.88 -20.73
N ILE A 22 -16.09 21.42 -19.54
CA ILE A 22 -15.41 20.68 -18.47
C ILE A 22 -16.22 19.44 -18.07
N LEU A 23 -17.54 19.57 -17.94
CA LEU A 23 -18.42 18.46 -17.58
C LEU A 23 -18.35 17.34 -18.63
N LYS A 24 -18.39 17.68 -19.91
CA LYS A 24 -18.24 16.70 -21.01
C LYS A 24 -16.87 16.01 -20.98
N ASP A 25 -15.80 16.73 -20.70
CA ASP A 25 -14.46 16.15 -20.55
C ASP A 25 -14.38 15.19 -19.36
N ILE A 26 -15.05 15.52 -18.25
CA ILE A 26 -15.15 14.64 -17.08
C ILE A 26 -15.91 13.36 -17.45
N GLU A 27 -17.05 13.47 -18.13
CA GLU A 27 -17.83 12.30 -18.60
C GLU A 27 -17.01 11.38 -19.50
N LEU A 28 -16.24 11.93 -20.44
CA LEU A 28 -15.34 11.16 -21.30
C LEU A 28 -14.26 10.42 -20.50
N LYS A 29 -13.65 11.10 -19.52
CA LYS A 29 -12.64 10.48 -18.63
C LYS A 29 -13.26 9.36 -17.78
N LEU A 30 -14.49 9.53 -17.30
CA LEU A 30 -15.18 8.49 -16.55
C LEU A 30 -15.39 7.23 -17.40
N ALA A 31 -15.87 7.38 -18.64
CA ALA A 31 -16.04 6.25 -19.56
C ALA A 31 -14.72 5.53 -19.86
N GLU A 32 -13.62 6.28 -20.00
CA GLU A 32 -12.30 5.69 -20.18
C GLU A 32 -11.84 4.91 -18.93
N LEU A 33 -12.00 5.50 -17.74
CA LEU A 33 -11.65 4.86 -16.48
C LEU A 33 -12.46 3.58 -16.23
N GLU A 34 -13.74 3.56 -16.60
CA GLU A 34 -14.57 2.35 -16.52
C GLU A 34 -14.04 1.24 -17.44
N LYS A 35 -13.62 1.57 -18.67
CA LYS A 35 -13.00 0.61 -19.58
C LYS A 35 -11.70 0.07 -19.00
N ARG A 36 -10.83 0.93 -18.47
CA ARG A 36 -9.56 0.54 -17.83
C ARG A 36 -9.81 -0.35 -16.61
N LYS A 37 -10.78 0.01 -15.76
CA LYS A 37 -11.21 -0.79 -14.61
C LYS A 37 -11.67 -2.18 -15.02
N LYS A 38 -12.49 -2.28 -16.08
CA LYS A 38 -12.96 -3.57 -16.60
C LYS A 38 -11.79 -4.45 -17.06
N GLY A 39 -10.86 -3.90 -17.84
CA GLY A 39 -9.68 -4.64 -18.30
C GLY A 39 -8.77 -5.09 -17.15
N LEU A 40 -8.60 -4.25 -16.13
CA LEU A 40 -7.86 -4.62 -14.93
C LEU A 40 -8.55 -5.76 -14.17
N ASN A 41 -9.86 -5.67 -13.94
CA ASN A 41 -10.62 -6.74 -13.28
C ASN A 41 -10.50 -8.08 -14.02
N GLU A 42 -10.55 -8.07 -15.34
CA GLU A 42 -10.37 -9.26 -16.17
C GLU A 42 -8.96 -9.85 -16.04
N THR A 43 -7.94 -8.99 -15.99
CA THR A 43 -6.55 -9.41 -15.76
C THR A 43 -6.38 -10.01 -14.37
N LEU A 44 -6.96 -9.38 -13.35
CA LEU A 44 -6.91 -9.88 -11.97
C LEU A 44 -7.61 -11.24 -11.85
N LEU A 45 -8.76 -11.43 -12.51
CA LEU A 45 -9.47 -12.72 -12.52
C LEU A 45 -8.67 -13.83 -13.19
N ARG A 46 -7.94 -13.53 -14.27
CA ARG A 46 -7.02 -14.49 -14.91
C ARG A 46 -5.88 -14.87 -13.98
N ILE A 47 -5.28 -13.88 -13.31
CA ILE A 47 -4.17 -14.10 -12.38
C ILE A 47 -4.65 -14.91 -11.17
N SER A 48 -5.82 -14.59 -10.61
CA SER A 48 -6.36 -15.35 -9.48
C SER A 48 -6.59 -16.81 -9.85
N GLY A 49 -7.23 -17.09 -11.00
CA GLY A 49 -7.41 -18.48 -11.43
C GLY A 49 -6.08 -19.21 -11.70
N ALA A 50 -5.05 -18.51 -12.21
CA ALA A 50 -3.73 -19.10 -12.38
C ALA A 50 -3.05 -19.40 -11.02
N ILE A 51 -3.25 -18.56 -10.02
CA ILE A 51 -2.79 -18.81 -8.65
C ILE A 51 -3.50 -20.04 -8.09
N ASP A 52 -4.84 -20.10 -8.16
CA ASP A 52 -5.62 -21.22 -7.64
C ASP A 52 -5.16 -22.56 -8.23
N LEU A 53 -4.93 -22.60 -9.55
CA LEU A 53 -4.41 -23.80 -10.23
C LEU A 53 -2.98 -24.17 -9.79
N LEU A 54 -2.12 -23.17 -9.58
CA LEU A 54 -0.75 -23.42 -9.11
C LEU A 54 -0.75 -23.89 -7.66
N GLU A 55 -1.62 -23.33 -6.82
CA GLU A 55 -1.86 -23.79 -5.45
C GLU A 55 -2.34 -25.24 -5.45
N GLU A 56 -3.32 -25.61 -6.29
CA GLU A 56 -3.78 -27.00 -6.45
C GLU A 56 -2.63 -27.94 -6.88
N VAL A 57 -1.80 -27.54 -7.85
CA VAL A 57 -0.65 -28.35 -8.32
C VAL A 57 0.42 -28.49 -7.23
N LEU A 58 0.65 -27.46 -6.43
CA LEU A 58 1.58 -27.50 -5.30
C LEU A 58 1.04 -28.36 -4.15
N GLU A 59 -0.27 -28.32 -3.89
CA GLU A 59 -0.98 -29.16 -2.92
C GLU A 59 -1.15 -30.61 -3.41
N GLY A 60 -0.97 -30.87 -4.70
CA GLY A 60 -0.94 -32.19 -5.35
C GLY A 60 0.27 -33.08 -5.00
N LYS A 61 0.91 -32.86 -3.84
CA LYS A 61 2.00 -33.68 -3.32
C LYS A 61 1.77 -34.06 -1.87
N GLU A 62 0.66 -34.73 -1.60
CA GLU A 62 0.50 -35.59 -0.43
C GLU A 62 0.15 -37.02 -0.85
N GLY A 63 1.21 -37.76 -1.15
CA GLY A 63 1.24 -39.21 -1.20
C GLY A 63 2.53 -39.69 -0.54
N THR A 64 2.47 -39.92 0.77
CA THR A 64 3.42 -40.70 1.60
C THR A 64 4.87 -40.24 1.67
N SER A 65 5.22 -39.58 2.77
CA SER A 65 6.07 -40.19 3.79
C SER A 65 6.07 -39.33 5.05
N GLU A 66 5.28 -39.75 6.04
CA GLU A 66 5.83 -39.76 7.40
C GLU A 66 7.19 -40.46 7.35
N PRO A 67 8.17 -39.89 8.04
CA PRO A 67 8.68 -40.68 9.14
C PRO A 67 8.60 -39.88 10.42
N GLU A 68 7.77 -40.36 11.35
CA GLU A 68 8.10 -40.23 12.75
C GLU A 68 9.44 -40.95 13.00
N ILE A 69 10.51 -40.21 13.29
CA ILE A 69 11.58 -40.70 14.17
C ILE A 69 11.97 -39.59 15.15
N ARG A 70 11.32 -39.66 16.32
CA ARG A 70 11.92 -39.75 17.67
C ARG A 70 13.18 -38.91 17.97
N THR A 71 13.03 -38.12 19.03
CA THR A 71 14.01 -37.84 20.11
C THR A 71 15.47 -37.64 19.72
N GLY A 72 15.97 -36.43 19.94
CA GLY A 72 17.41 -36.17 20.10
C GLY A 72 17.71 -34.70 20.31
N GLU A 73 18.22 -34.36 21.50
CA GLU A 73 19.04 -33.15 21.70
C GLU A 73 20.11 -33.05 20.62
N GLY A 74 20.35 -31.84 20.09
CA GLY A 74 21.53 -31.58 19.26
C GLY A 74 21.30 -30.57 18.14
N THR A 75 21.51 -29.29 18.47
CA THR A 75 22.00 -28.24 17.55
C THR A 75 21.33 -28.14 16.18
N VAL A 76 20.20 -27.43 16.10
CA VAL A 76 19.52 -27.07 14.84
C VAL A 76 20.30 -25.96 14.13
N THR A 77 21.28 -26.32 13.29
CA THR A 77 21.75 -25.46 12.21
C THR A 77 20.90 -25.71 10.97
N GLY A 78 19.61 -25.39 11.05
CA GLY A 78 18.69 -25.40 9.91
C GLY A 78 18.46 -23.97 9.44
N ASN A 79 18.80 -23.67 8.19
CA ASN A 79 18.38 -22.42 7.58
C ASN A 79 16.88 -22.52 7.26
N LEU A 80 16.09 -21.61 7.84
CA LEU A 80 14.66 -21.45 7.62
C LEU A 80 14.43 -20.27 6.67
N GLU A 81 13.32 -20.27 5.93
CA GLU A 81 12.95 -19.17 5.05
C GLU A 81 12.27 -18.05 5.85
N VAL A 82 12.75 -16.82 5.68
CA VAL A 82 12.16 -15.65 6.37
C VAL A 82 10.76 -15.35 5.81
N PRO A 83 9.71 -15.37 6.64
CA PRO A 83 8.34 -15.11 6.21
C PRO A 83 8.13 -13.62 5.89
N ASN A 84 7.21 -13.34 4.96
CA ASN A 84 6.81 -11.97 4.63
C ASN A 84 5.79 -11.44 5.64
N VAL A 85 6.21 -10.44 6.42
CA VAL A 85 5.34 -9.76 7.39
C VAL A 85 5.06 -8.30 7.04
N VAL A 86 5.44 -7.85 5.84
CA VAL A 86 5.13 -6.51 5.35
C VAL A 86 3.60 -6.37 5.17
N ARG A 87 3.05 -5.19 5.45
CA ARG A 87 1.59 -4.89 5.48
C ARG A 87 0.79 -5.60 6.57
N GLN A 88 1.45 -6.33 7.48
CA GLN A 88 0.76 -6.90 8.65
C GLN A 88 0.87 -5.96 9.85
N PRO A 89 -0.11 -5.99 10.78
CA PRO A 89 0.05 -5.37 12.10
C PRO A 89 1.24 -5.97 12.85
N LEU A 90 1.95 -5.15 13.64
CA LEU A 90 3.14 -5.57 14.38
C LEU A 90 2.91 -6.85 15.22
N GLU A 91 1.80 -6.94 15.94
CA GLU A 91 1.47 -8.11 16.77
C GLU A 91 1.40 -9.40 15.96
N LYS A 92 0.73 -9.33 14.80
CA LYS A 92 0.59 -10.47 13.89
C LYS A 92 1.93 -10.83 13.24
N ALA A 93 2.72 -9.82 12.85
CA ALA A 93 4.06 -9.99 12.31
C ALA A 93 4.98 -10.74 13.30
N VAL A 94 4.96 -10.34 14.58
CA VAL A 94 5.76 -10.98 15.63
C VAL A 94 5.33 -12.44 15.85
N LYS A 95 4.02 -12.71 15.82
CA LYS A 95 3.48 -14.07 15.97
C LYS A 95 3.96 -14.98 14.83
N ILE A 96 3.84 -14.51 13.58
CA ILE A 96 4.30 -15.25 12.39
C ILE A 96 5.81 -15.52 12.47
N LEU A 97 6.62 -14.51 12.81
CA LEU A 97 8.06 -14.70 12.95
C LEU A 97 8.41 -15.76 13.99
N LYS A 98 7.75 -15.72 15.16
CA LYS A 98 7.98 -16.68 16.24
C LYS A 98 7.56 -18.10 15.86
N GLU A 99 6.43 -18.25 15.17
CA GLU A 99 5.96 -19.53 14.63
C GLU A 99 6.91 -20.11 13.58
N SER A 100 7.53 -19.24 12.76
CA SER A 100 8.55 -19.62 11.79
C SER A 100 9.95 -19.79 12.39
N GLY A 101 10.11 -19.73 13.71
CA GLY A 101 11.41 -19.91 14.38
C GLY A 101 12.36 -18.71 14.30
N PHE A 102 11.86 -17.51 13.94
CA PHE A 102 12.60 -16.26 13.96
C PHE A 102 12.24 -15.40 15.17
N THR A 103 13.13 -14.48 15.53
CA THR A 103 12.87 -13.51 16.59
C THR A 103 12.62 -12.13 16.00
N ALA A 104 11.68 -11.38 16.58
CA ALA A 104 11.53 -9.97 16.26
C ALA A 104 12.75 -9.25 16.84
N GLY A 105 13.57 -8.69 15.95
CA GLY A 105 14.80 -7.99 16.30
C GLY A 105 14.52 -6.53 16.62
N GLU A 106 15.27 -5.65 15.97
CA GLU A 106 15.10 -4.21 16.11
C GLU A 106 13.77 -3.76 15.47
N ILE A 107 12.90 -3.12 16.25
CA ILE A 107 11.66 -2.51 15.74
C ILE A 107 11.88 -1.00 15.65
N VAL A 108 11.91 -0.47 14.44
CA VAL A 108 12.12 0.95 14.14
C VAL A 108 10.78 1.60 13.80
N GLU A 109 10.35 2.54 14.62
CA GLU A 109 9.16 3.34 14.36
C GLU A 109 9.44 4.46 13.35
N GLN A 110 8.86 4.37 12.17
CA GLN A 110 8.87 5.44 11.18
C GLN A 110 7.71 6.39 11.46
N LYS A 111 8.02 7.60 11.94
CA LYS A 111 7.03 8.65 12.19
C LYS A 111 6.77 9.45 10.91
N GLY A 112 5.51 9.58 10.50
CA GLY A 112 5.18 10.35 9.30
C GLY A 112 3.68 10.45 9.00
N VAL A 113 3.39 11.08 7.86
CA VAL A 113 2.08 11.02 7.20
C VAL A 113 2.17 9.96 6.11
N PHE A 114 1.36 8.92 6.22
CA PHE A 114 1.36 7.80 5.29
C PHE A 114 0.19 7.91 4.30
N PRO A 115 0.32 7.33 3.08
CA PRO A 115 -0.79 7.19 2.14
C PRO A 115 -2.01 6.50 2.75
N ILE A 116 -3.18 6.75 2.16
CA ILE A 116 -4.44 6.11 2.54
C ILE A 116 -4.29 4.59 2.46
N GLY A 117 -4.73 3.89 3.51
CA GLY A 117 -4.69 2.42 3.60
C GLY A 117 -3.47 1.85 4.31
N ILE A 118 -2.61 2.68 4.93
CA ILE A 118 -1.59 2.23 5.89
C ILE A 118 -2.06 2.59 7.30
N MET A 119 -2.18 1.60 8.18
CA MET A 119 -2.54 1.85 9.57
C MET A 119 -1.30 2.10 10.44
N ILE A 120 -1.46 2.91 11.48
CA ILE A 120 -0.42 3.06 12.50
C ILE A 120 -0.24 1.71 13.20
N GLY A 121 1.01 1.28 13.39
CA GLY A 121 1.39 -0.03 13.91
C GLY A 121 1.59 -1.11 12.83
N GLU A 122 1.40 -0.78 11.55
CA GLU A 122 1.63 -1.70 10.43
C GLU A 122 3.11 -1.75 10.03
N VAL A 123 3.61 -2.93 9.65
CA VAL A 123 4.98 -3.11 9.16
C VAL A 123 5.10 -2.56 7.74
N LEU A 124 5.93 -1.52 7.60
CA LEU A 124 6.26 -0.88 6.33
C LEU A 124 7.38 -1.61 5.58
N ARG A 125 8.37 -2.10 6.34
CA ARG A 125 9.55 -2.75 5.77
C ARG A 125 10.09 -3.79 6.74
N GLN A 126 10.66 -4.83 6.16
CA GLN A 126 11.33 -5.92 6.86
C GLN A 126 12.75 -6.06 6.31
N ASP A 127 13.70 -6.33 7.19
CA ASP A 127 15.10 -6.60 6.88
C ASP A 127 15.60 -7.68 7.86
N PRO A 128 15.99 -8.89 7.44
CA PRO A 128 16.28 -9.34 6.08
C PRO A 128 15.05 -9.47 5.17
N LYS A 129 15.22 -9.38 3.85
CA LYS A 129 14.13 -9.51 2.86
C LYS A 129 13.38 -10.85 3.01
N PRO A 130 12.06 -10.87 2.76
CA PRO A 130 11.30 -12.12 2.75
C PRO A 130 11.84 -13.09 1.71
N GLY A 131 11.76 -14.39 2.01
CA GLY A 131 12.27 -15.47 1.16
C GLY A 131 13.78 -15.74 1.30
N MET A 132 14.51 -15.00 2.12
CA MET A 132 15.91 -15.31 2.39
C MET A 132 16.05 -16.46 3.39
N MET A 133 17.04 -17.32 3.17
CA MET A 133 17.36 -18.42 4.06
C MET A 133 18.27 -17.94 5.20
N LEU A 134 17.77 -17.95 6.42
CA LEU A 134 18.53 -17.58 7.62
C LEU A 134 18.54 -18.70 8.64
N PRO A 135 19.60 -18.83 9.46
CA PRO A 135 19.61 -19.80 10.52
C PRO A 135 18.46 -19.54 11.50
N ALA A 136 17.82 -20.62 11.95
CA ALA A 136 16.77 -20.56 12.95
C ALA A 136 17.20 -19.72 14.17
N GLY A 137 16.31 -18.88 14.67
CA GLY A 137 16.56 -17.95 15.77
C GLY A 137 17.11 -16.58 15.34
N SER A 138 17.41 -16.38 14.06
CA SER A 138 17.85 -15.07 13.56
C SER A 138 16.85 -13.97 13.84
N ALA A 139 17.38 -12.77 14.12
CA ALA A 139 16.57 -11.59 14.40
C ALA A 139 16.18 -10.88 13.09
N VAL A 140 14.90 -10.54 12.96
CA VAL A 140 14.36 -9.78 11.83
C VAL A 140 14.04 -8.37 12.27
N LYS A 141 14.68 -7.39 11.64
CA LYS A 141 14.42 -5.96 11.83
C LYS A 141 13.13 -5.57 11.12
N LEU A 142 12.25 -4.87 11.84
CA LEU A 142 10.96 -4.40 11.34
C LEU A 142 10.90 -2.88 11.41
N VAL A 143 10.43 -2.25 10.34
CA VAL A 143 10.11 -0.82 10.32
C VAL A 143 8.59 -0.70 10.37
N VAL A 144 8.06 -0.04 11.39
CA VAL A 144 6.61 0.10 11.61
C VAL A 144 6.14 1.53 11.42
N ALA A 145 4.93 1.71 10.92
CA ALA A 145 4.30 3.01 10.78
C ALA A 145 3.93 3.57 12.16
N ALA A 146 4.49 4.71 12.53
CA ALA A 146 4.18 5.41 13.77
C ALA A 146 3.54 6.76 13.49
N LYS A 147 2.67 7.20 14.40
CA LYS A 147 1.97 8.49 14.28
C LYS A 147 3.00 9.63 14.32
N GLY A 148 3.17 10.31 13.20
CA GLY A 148 3.98 11.53 13.14
C GLY A 148 3.28 12.73 13.78
N LYS A 149 4.06 13.70 14.25
CA LYS A 149 3.53 15.05 14.49
C LYS A 149 3.39 15.71 13.13
N PHE A 150 2.17 15.99 12.70
CA PHE A 150 1.94 16.85 11.54
C PHE A 150 2.41 18.25 11.91
N LEU A 151 3.61 18.62 11.47
CA LEU A 151 4.03 20.01 11.41
C LEU A 151 3.54 20.52 10.06
N PRO A 152 2.55 21.44 10.01
CA PRO A 152 2.20 22.06 8.75
C PRO A 152 3.47 22.68 8.16
N PRO A 153 3.72 22.53 6.85
CA PRO A 153 4.83 23.22 6.22
C PRO A 153 4.67 24.71 6.55
N GLU A 154 5.67 25.29 7.22
CA GLU A 154 5.60 26.70 7.60
C GLU A 154 5.24 27.51 6.36
N GLY A 155 4.15 28.26 6.49
CA GLY A 155 3.47 28.86 5.37
C GLY A 155 4.45 29.66 4.52
N ARG A 156 4.67 29.21 3.29
CA ARG A 156 4.83 30.16 2.19
C ARG A 156 3.49 30.84 2.01
N SER A 157 3.23 31.81 2.88
CA SER A 157 2.32 32.91 2.63
C SER A 157 2.79 33.57 1.34
N MET A 158 2.25 33.12 0.21
CA MET A 158 2.30 33.85 -1.07
C MET A 158 1.27 34.99 -1.02
N CYS A 159 1.28 35.74 0.08
CA CYS A 159 0.59 37.01 0.24
C CYS A 159 1.67 38.03 0.57
N GLY A 160 2.31 38.53 -0.47
CA GLY A 160 3.27 39.61 -0.36
C GLY A 160 3.66 40.06 -1.75
N SER A 161 3.43 41.36 -2.01
CA SER A 161 3.83 42.12 -3.21
C SER A 161 2.78 42.15 -4.33
N PHE A 162 2.17 43.26 -4.73
CA PHE A 162 2.32 44.67 -4.36
C PHE A 162 1.03 45.39 -4.75
N SER A 163 0.56 46.27 -3.86
CA SER A 163 -0.35 47.36 -4.17
C SER A 163 0.26 48.30 -5.23
N ASP A 164 -0.63 49.08 -5.85
CA ASP A 164 -0.39 50.24 -6.70
C ASP A 164 0.20 49.99 -8.09
N HIS A 165 -0.63 50.18 -9.12
CA HIS A 165 -0.35 51.22 -10.13
C HIS A 165 -1.67 51.82 -10.64
N SER A 166 -1.62 53.15 -10.77
CA SER A 166 -2.68 54.09 -11.09
C SER A 166 -3.31 53.92 -12.48
#